data_AF-A0AAV4DVW2-F1
#
_entry.id   AF-A0AAV4DVW2-F1
#
_cell.length_a   1.000
_cell.length_b   1.000
_cell.length_c   1.000
_cell.angle_alpha   90.00
_cell.angle_beta   90.00
_cell.angle_gamma   90.00
#
_symmetry.space_group_name_H-M   'P 1'
#
loop_
_entity.id
_entity.type
_entity.pdbx_description
1 polymer ?
#
loop_
_entity_poly.entity_id
_entity_poly.type
_entity_poly.pdbx_seq_one_letter_code
_entity_poly.pdbx_strand_id
1 'polypeptide(L)'
;MLPADFKQQLKLVQSLIQDMDIGPDRTRVGLGVYSENFQNHIPLDNNYDKVTLLREIAKAPNHRGELTHISKAIQGINQVFQSTVARTDAPHIALIITDGQSLDPSKTFENATIAKQNGIYFFVVGIGRSVNLGELREISSDPKRDFLHQIDFFRELRDLKQPLSSNMAKVKLYRNDKGTCGENDMVDTLFVYDEFALGASTVDAVRKFLSTIADDMRMNPGNVRLGIVSKTSPGGHNIQLGDYVTREEFKQALDQEDNGPGLPHLLRIAQEEYFDTEIGHRIDARKRIVVILNSPINPKEELGVKHHLFRAKMLKAIEVFIIRLGSDYDKDFLGNLASTPQHVLYVDIEQAKEPFLKLFCKDI
;
A
#
# COMPACT_ATOMS: atom_id res chain seq x y z
N MET A 1 10.94 -29.84 1.01
CA MET A 1 9.69 -30.10 0.26
C MET A 1 9.74 -31.40 -0.55
N LEU A 2 8.64 -32.17 -0.58
CA LEU A 2 8.54 -33.39 -1.40
C LEU A 2 8.34 -33.07 -2.89
N PRO A 3 8.77 -33.95 -3.83
CA PRO A 3 8.55 -33.74 -5.27
C PRO A 3 7.08 -33.65 -5.69
N ALA A 4 6.18 -34.36 -5.00
CA ALA A 4 4.75 -34.26 -5.28
C ALA A 4 4.20 -32.87 -4.94
N ASP A 5 4.63 -32.29 -3.82
CA ASP A 5 4.21 -30.98 -3.35
C ASP A 5 4.76 -29.85 -4.21
N PHE A 6 6.04 -29.93 -4.60
CA PHE A 6 6.63 -28.99 -5.55
C PHE A 6 5.88 -28.99 -6.90
N LYS A 7 5.47 -30.16 -7.39
CA LYS A 7 4.62 -30.26 -8.59
C LYS A 7 3.26 -29.56 -8.41
N GLN A 8 2.71 -29.50 -7.20
CA GLN A 8 1.46 -28.76 -6.95
C GLN A 8 1.68 -27.24 -7.04
N GLN A 9 2.81 -26.73 -6.56
CA GLN A 9 3.19 -25.32 -6.73
C GLN A 9 3.34 -24.96 -8.22
N LEU A 10 4.06 -25.78 -8.99
CA LEU A 10 4.21 -25.56 -10.43
C LEU A 10 2.86 -25.58 -11.17
N LYS A 11 1.93 -26.47 -10.77
CA LYS A 11 0.58 -26.49 -11.35
C LYS A 11 -0.19 -25.20 -11.07
N LEU A 12 -0.10 -24.63 -9.87
CA LEU A 12 -0.69 -23.32 -9.58
C LEU A 12 -0.11 -22.25 -10.51
N VAL A 13 1.23 -22.15 -10.58
CA VAL A 13 1.91 -21.17 -11.45
C VAL A 13 1.48 -21.33 -12.91
N GLN A 14 1.47 -22.55 -13.45
CA GLN A 14 0.99 -22.83 -14.80
C GLN A 14 -0.47 -22.39 -14.99
N SER A 15 -1.33 -22.63 -13.99
CA SER A 15 -2.75 -22.27 -14.07
C SER A 15 -3.00 -20.76 -14.07
N LEU A 16 -2.15 -19.98 -13.38
CA LEU A 16 -2.18 -18.51 -13.43
C LEU A 16 -1.75 -17.99 -14.80
N ILE A 17 -0.66 -18.55 -15.36
CA ILE A 17 -0.13 -18.18 -16.69
C ILE A 17 -1.11 -18.47 -17.81
N GLN A 18 -1.97 -19.48 -17.67
CA GLN A 18 -3.02 -19.76 -18.65
C GLN A 18 -3.95 -18.55 -18.86
N ASP A 19 -4.26 -17.81 -17.80
CA ASP A 19 -5.15 -16.65 -17.82
C ASP A 19 -4.43 -15.36 -18.29
N MET A 20 -3.09 -15.38 -18.38
CA MET A 20 -2.28 -14.22 -18.77
C MET A 20 -2.05 -14.14 -20.28
N ASP A 21 -1.95 -12.94 -20.83
CA ASP A 21 -1.57 -12.75 -22.22
C ASP A 21 -0.04 -12.66 -22.38
N ILE A 22 0.59 -13.80 -22.69
CA ILE A 22 2.06 -13.94 -22.71
C ILE A 22 2.65 -13.40 -24.01
N GLY A 23 3.66 -12.54 -23.89
CA GLY A 23 4.44 -12.04 -25.02
C GLY A 23 5.44 -10.97 -24.62
N PRO A 24 6.40 -10.63 -25.52
CA PRO A 24 7.47 -9.68 -25.22
C PRO A 24 6.95 -8.27 -24.89
N ASP A 25 5.88 -7.81 -25.54
CA ASP A 25 5.26 -6.49 -25.28
C ASP A 25 4.00 -6.59 -24.40
N ARG A 26 3.78 -7.78 -23.82
CA ARG A 26 2.62 -8.10 -22.98
C ARG A 26 3.11 -8.62 -21.64
N THR A 27 2.50 -9.65 -21.06
CA THR A 27 2.98 -10.23 -19.81
C THR A 27 4.24 -11.06 -20.05
N ARG A 28 5.33 -10.70 -19.36
CA ARG A 28 6.55 -11.51 -19.27
C ARG A 28 6.57 -12.23 -17.94
N VAL A 29 7.01 -13.49 -17.95
CA VAL A 29 7.05 -14.32 -16.75
C VAL A 29 8.43 -14.96 -16.64
N GLY A 30 9.08 -14.73 -15.51
CA GLY A 30 10.25 -15.48 -15.08
C GLY A 30 9.87 -16.49 -13.99
N LEU A 31 10.77 -17.43 -13.72
CA LEU A 31 10.63 -18.40 -12.63
C LEU A 31 11.95 -18.53 -11.89
N GLY A 32 11.92 -18.25 -10.59
CA GLY A 32 13.01 -18.56 -9.67
C GLY A 32 12.64 -19.72 -8.74
N VAL A 33 13.61 -20.55 -8.40
CA VAL A 33 13.48 -21.57 -7.36
C VAL A 33 14.48 -21.24 -6.25
N TYR A 34 14.07 -21.39 -5.00
CA TYR A 34 14.94 -21.07 -3.87
C TYR A 34 14.81 -22.09 -2.73
N SER A 35 15.90 -22.19 -1.97
CA SER A 35 15.97 -22.81 -0.65
C SER A 35 17.11 -22.13 0.10
N GLU A 36 18.34 -22.63 -0.05
CA GLU A 36 19.55 -22.01 0.49
C GLU A 36 20.02 -20.79 -0.30
N ASN A 37 19.79 -20.81 -1.62
CA ASN A 37 20.12 -19.75 -2.56
C ASN A 37 18.97 -19.58 -3.56
N PHE A 38 18.86 -18.39 -4.15
CA PHE A 38 17.93 -18.11 -5.23
C PHE A 38 18.56 -18.49 -6.58
N GLN A 39 17.84 -19.27 -7.38
CA GLN A 39 18.25 -19.66 -8.73
C GLN A 39 17.22 -19.16 -9.75
N ASN A 40 17.67 -18.32 -10.67
CA ASN A 40 16.85 -17.83 -11.77
C ASN A 40 16.74 -18.91 -12.86
N HIS A 41 15.70 -19.74 -12.80
CA HIS A 41 15.52 -20.88 -13.69
C HIS A 41 15.02 -20.47 -15.08
N ILE A 42 14.06 -19.55 -15.12
CA ILE A 42 13.56 -18.94 -16.36
C ILE A 42 13.76 -17.42 -16.23
N PRO A 43 14.70 -16.83 -16.99
CA PRO A 43 14.92 -15.39 -16.98
C PRO A 43 13.67 -14.61 -17.39
N LEU A 44 13.45 -13.41 -16.83
CA LEU A 44 12.26 -12.59 -17.11
C LEU A 44 12.19 -12.12 -18.58
N ASP A 45 13.34 -11.96 -19.24
CA ASP A 45 13.48 -11.55 -20.65
C ASP A 45 13.49 -12.72 -21.65
N ASN A 46 13.13 -13.93 -21.21
CA ASN A 46 12.93 -15.05 -22.13
C ASN A 46 11.91 -14.68 -23.23
N ASN A 47 12.05 -15.32 -24.40
CA ASN A 47 11.19 -15.09 -25.56
C ASN A 47 10.21 -16.25 -25.81
N TYR A 48 9.88 -17.02 -24.78
CA TYR A 48 9.02 -18.19 -24.92
C TYR A 48 7.57 -17.78 -25.22
N ASP A 49 6.93 -18.50 -26.13
CA ASP A 49 5.48 -18.46 -26.25
C ASP A 49 4.81 -19.14 -25.05
N LYS A 50 3.49 -18.93 -24.87
CA LYS A 50 2.74 -19.49 -23.74
C LYS A 50 2.93 -21.01 -23.62
N VAL A 51 2.92 -21.74 -24.74
CA VAL A 51 3.03 -23.21 -24.76
C VAL A 51 4.40 -23.67 -24.27
N THR A 52 5.46 -23.02 -24.75
CA THR A 52 6.84 -23.31 -24.37
C THR A 52 7.11 -22.92 -22.92
N LEU A 53 6.65 -21.74 -22.50
CA LEU A 53 6.75 -21.28 -21.12
C LEU A 53 6.12 -22.28 -20.13
N LEU A 54 4.88 -22.72 -20.40
CA LEU A 54 4.21 -23.73 -19.56
C LEU A 54 5.00 -25.05 -19.52
N ARG A 55 5.62 -25.47 -20.63
CA ARG A 55 6.44 -26.68 -20.70
C ARG A 55 7.73 -26.55 -19.89
N GLU A 56 8.43 -25.42 -19.97
CA GLU A 56 9.67 -25.19 -19.22
C GLU A 56 9.41 -25.06 -17.72
N ILE A 57 8.31 -24.43 -17.32
CA ILE A 57 7.90 -24.40 -15.90
C ILE A 57 7.68 -25.81 -15.35
N ALA A 58 7.09 -26.73 -16.14
CA ALA A 58 6.90 -28.12 -15.72
C ALA A 58 8.22 -28.88 -15.48
N LYS A 59 9.32 -28.41 -16.05
CA LYS A 59 10.66 -29.01 -15.95
C LYS A 59 11.51 -28.39 -14.85
N ALA A 60 10.99 -27.37 -14.15
CA ALA A 60 11.75 -26.71 -13.09
C ALA A 60 12.29 -27.73 -12.08
N PRO A 61 13.57 -27.61 -11.69
CA PRO A 61 14.17 -28.55 -10.75
C PRO A 61 13.59 -28.36 -9.34
N ASN A 62 13.24 -29.47 -8.70
CA ASN A 62 12.98 -29.46 -7.26
C ASN A 62 14.32 -29.42 -6.52
N HIS A 63 14.75 -28.23 -6.12
CA HIS A 63 15.93 -28.08 -5.27
C HIS A 63 15.59 -28.43 -3.82
N ARG A 64 16.13 -29.57 -3.36
CA ARG A 64 16.10 -29.92 -1.94
C ARG A 64 17.26 -29.19 -1.24
N GLY A 65 16.95 -28.07 -0.60
CA GLY A 65 17.83 -27.49 0.42
C GLY A 65 17.35 -27.89 1.82
N GLU A 66 18.25 -27.85 2.80
CA GLU A 66 17.90 -28.08 4.21
C GLU A 66 17.41 -26.80 4.88
N LEU A 67 17.80 -25.64 4.33
CA LEU A 67 17.51 -24.31 4.87
C LEU A 67 16.61 -23.52 3.92
N THR A 68 15.93 -22.52 4.49
CA THR A 68 15.06 -21.60 3.75
C THR A 68 15.58 -20.16 3.94
N HIS A 69 16.05 -19.54 2.86
CA HIS A 69 16.49 -18.13 2.83
C HIS A 69 15.57 -17.31 1.93
N ILE A 70 14.42 -16.90 2.45
CA ILE A 70 13.47 -16.05 1.73
C ILE A 70 14.10 -14.68 1.42
N SER A 71 14.94 -14.17 2.33
CA SER A 71 15.70 -12.93 2.15
C SER A 71 16.51 -12.90 0.84
N LYS A 72 17.18 -14.01 0.49
CA LYS A 72 17.95 -14.14 -0.76
C LYS A 72 17.05 -14.21 -1.99
N ALA A 73 15.88 -14.84 -1.87
CA ALA A 73 14.89 -14.86 -2.95
C ALA A 73 14.39 -13.45 -3.26
N ILE A 74 14.04 -12.67 -2.23
CA ILE A 74 13.61 -11.28 -2.38
C ILE A 74 14.74 -10.41 -2.96
N GLN A 75 15.98 -10.60 -2.50
CA GLN A 75 17.14 -9.91 -3.06
C GLN A 75 17.30 -10.20 -4.56
N GLY A 76 17.21 -11.47 -4.97
CA GLY A 76 17.30 -11.86 -6.38
C GLY A 76 16.15 -11.31 -7.22
N ILE A 77 14.92 -11.34 -6.70
CA ILE A 77 13.74 -10.73 -7.34
C ILE A 77 13.96 -9.23 -7.54
N ASN A 78 14.43 -8.52 -6.52
CA ASN A 78 14.72 -7.10 -6.60
C ASN A 78 15.80 -6.81 -7.67
N GLN A 79 16.88 -7.60 -7.71
CA GLN A 79 17.92 -7.48 -8.74
C GLN A 79 17.39 -7.69 -10.15
N VAL A 80 16.50 -8.67 -10.37
CA VAL A 80 15.86 -8.90 -11.66
C VAL A 80 15.05 -7.68 -12.09
N PHE A 81 14.18 -7.16 -11.20
CA PHE A 81 13.32 -6.01 -11.51
C PHE A 81 14.06 -4.66 -11.60
N GLN A 82 15.24 -4.53 -10.98
CA GLN A 82 16.09 -3.35 -11.09
C GLN A 82 17.06 -3.40 -12.27
N SER A 83 17.16 -4.54 -12.97
CA SER A 83 18.00 -4.67 -14.16
C SER A 83 17.29 -4.20 -15.44
N THR A 84 18.03 -4.07 -16.54
CA THR A 84 17.50 -3.63 -17.85
C THR A 84 16.49 -4.61 -18.47
N VAL A 85 16.34 -5.82 -17.92
CA VAL A 85 15.40 -6.84 -18.40
C VAL A 85 13.95 -6.49 -18.06
N ALA A 86 13.74 -5.73 -16.98
CA ALA A 86 12.42 -5.34 -16.50
C ALA A 86 11.95 -4.08 -17.22
N ARG A 87 10.72 -4.12 -17.72
CA ARG A 87 10.12 -2.97 -18.40
C ARG A 87 9.62 -1.97 -17.36
N THR A 88 9.97 -0.70 -17.53
CA THR A 88 9.55 0.38 -16.64
C THR A 88 8.09 0.81 -16.86
N ASP A 89 7.46 0.34 -17.94
CA ASP A 89 6.06 0.57 -18.28
C ASP A 89 5.15 -0.62 -17.93
N ALA A 90 5.64 -1.62 -17.18
CA ALA A 90 4.88 -2.76 -16.67
C ALA A 90 4.85 -2.81 -15.13
N PRO A 91 3.71 -3.16 -14.50
CA PRO A 91 3.70 -3.45 -13.06
C PRO A 91 4.66 -4.62 -12.75
N HIS A 92 5.43 -4.49 -11.67
CA HIS A 92 6.34 -5.54 -11.22
C HIS A 92 5.67 -6.35 -10.11
N ILE A 93 5.41 -7.63 -10.40
CA ILE A 93 4.70 -8.54 -9.49
C ILE A 93 5.57 -9.75 -9.21
N ALA A 94 5.72 -10.09 -7.93
CA ALA A 94 6.38 -11.29 -7.43
C ALA A 94 5.38 -12.15 -6.66
N LEU A 95 5.30 -13.45 -6.99
CA LEU A 95 4.58 -14.45 -6.21
C LEU A 95 5.58 -15.35 -5.49
N ILE A 96 5.61 -15.27 -4.16
CA ILE A 96 6.42 -16.14 -3.31
C ILE A 96 5.51 -17.24 -2.74
N ILE A 97 5.89 -18.50 -2.95
CA ILE A 97 5.22 -19.66 -2.37
C ILE A 97 6.23 -20.34 -1.43
N THR A 98 5.86 -20.60 -0.17
CA THR A 98 6.73 -21.21 0.84
C THR A 98 5.98 -22.15 1.77
N ASP A 99 6.64 -23.21 2.23
CA ASP A 99 6.18 -24.10 3.31
C ASP A 99 7.02 -23.95 4.61
N GLY A 100 7.98 -23.03 4.60
CA GLY A 100 8.93 -22.81 5.70
C GLY A 100 9.12 -21.35 6.07
N GLN A 101 9.80 -21.15 7.19
CA GLN A 101 10.24 -19.84 7.70
C GLN A 101 11.68 -19.55 7.26
N SER A 102 11.99 -18.28 7.01
CA SER A 102 13.36 -17.88 6.67
C SER A 102 14.28 -18.05 7.89
N LEU A 103 15.57 -18.32 7.63
CA LEU A 103 16.60 -18.30 8.68
C LEU A 103 16.90 -16.90 9.19
N ASP A 104 16.68 -15.87 8.38
CA ASP A 104 16.99 -14.48 8.69
C ASP A 104 15.75 -13.58 8.51
N PRO A 105 14.75 -13.61 9.42
CA PRO A 105 13.54 -12.81 9.27
C PRO A 105 13.80 -11.30 9.21
N SER A 106 14.79 -10.81 9.96
CA SER A 106 15.19 -9.39 9.96
C SER A 106 15.68 -8.92 8.57
N LYS A 107 16.56 -9.69 7.91
CA LYS A 107 16.99 -9.42 6.52
C LYS A 107 15.87 -9.62 5.51
N THR A 108 14.94 -10.53 5.80
CA THR A 108 13.77 -10.77 4.95
C THR A 108 12.87 -9.53 4.93
N PHE A 109 12.63 -8.93 6.09
CA PHE A 109 11.92 -7.64 6.22
C PHE A 109 12.65 -6.51 5.49
N GLU A 110 13.95 -6.30 5.74
CA GLU A 110 14.73 -5.23 5.11
C GLU A 110 14.69 -5.33 3.57
N ASN A 111 14.96 -6.51 3.03
CA ASN A 111 14.93 -6.73 1.58
C ASN A 111 13.52 -6.56 1.00
N ALA A 112 12.48 -6.99 1.71
CA ALA A 112 11.10 -6.81 1.28
C ALA A 112 10.72 -5.34 1.23
N THR A 113 11.11 -4.55 2.23
CA THR A 113 10.87 -3.11 2.29
C THR A 113 11.52 -2.40 1.11
N ILE A 114 12.81 -2.64 0.86
CA ILE A 114 13.53 -2.06 -0.28
C ILE A 114 12.87 -2.45 -1.61
N ALA A 115 12.53 -3.74 -1.78
CA ALA A 115 11.89 -4.22 -3.00
C ALA A 115 10.51 -3.59 -3.23
N LYS A 116 9.70 -3.42 -2.17
CA LYS A 116 8.39 -2.75 -2.24
C LYS A 116 8.54 -1.25 -2.53
N GLN A 117 9.54 -0.57 -1.95
CA GLN A 117 9.86 0.82 -2.25
C GLN A 117 10.29 1.00 -3.72
N ASN A 118 10.94 0.00 -4.29
CA ASN A 118 11.27 -0.09 -5.71
C ASN A 118 10.06 -0.41 -6.61
N GLY A 119 8.84 -0.45 -6.07
CA GLY A 119 7.60 -0.65 -6.83
C GLY A 119 7.23 -2.11 -7.10
N ILE A 120 7.88 -3.07 -6.42
CA ILE A 120 7.58 -4.50 -6.57
C ILE A 120 6.45 -4.91 -5.63
N TYR A 121 5.39 -5.49 -6.20
CA TYR A 121 4.28 -6.07 -5.46
C TYR A 121 4.54 -7.52 -5.10
N PHE A 122 4.34 -7.87 -3.84
CA PHE A 122 4.54 -9.24 -3.36
C PHE A 122 3.21 -9.89 -3.01
N PHE A 123 2.84 -10.91 -3.78
CA PHE A 123 1.88 -11.93 -3.36
C PHE A 123 2.64 -13.04 -2.64
N VAL A 124 2.10 -13.49 -1.50
CA VAL A 124 2.73 -14.49 -0.65
C VAL A 124 1.73 -15.60 -0.34
N VAL A 125 2.15 -16.84 -0.58
CA VAL A 125 1.40 -18.04 -0.24
C VAL A 125 2.21 -18.86 0.75
N GLY A 126 1.74 -18.92 1.99
CA GLY A 126 2.26 -19.80 3.04
C GLY A 126 1.50 -21.11 3.08
N ILE A 127 2.21 -22.24 3.12
CA ILE A 127 1.62 -23.58 3.15
C ILE A 127 1.96 -24.26 4.47
N GLY A 128 0.93 -24.71 5.18
CA GLY A 128 1.05 -25.37 6.46
C GLY A 128 1.19 -24.40 7.63
N ARG A 129 1.38 -25.00 8.81
CA ARG A 129 1.39 -24.28 10.11
C ARG A 129 2.79 -23.92 10.59
N SER A 130 3.82 -24.42 9.93
CA SER A 130 5.23 -24.15 10.22
C SER A 130 5.75 -22.83 9.65
N VAL A 131 4.95 -22.16 8.80
CA VAL A 131 5.31 -20.84 8.28
C VAL A 131 5.16 -19.78 9.37
N ASN A 132 6.06 -18.80 9.36
CA ASN A 132 5.96 -17.66 10.25
C ASN A 132 5.06 -16.60 9.61
N LEU A 133 3.80 -16.53 10.05
CA LEU A 133 2.82 -15.55 9.53
C LEU A 133 3.27 -14.09 9.70
N GLY A 134 4.01 -13.76 10.75
CA GLY A 134 4.55 -12.41 10.93
C GLY A 134 5.52 -12.06 9.81
N GLU A 135 6.47 -12.95 9.53
CA GLU A 135 7.39 -12.81 8.41
C GLU A 135 6.67 -12.74 7.05
N LEU A 136 5.67 -13.59 6.80
CA LEU A 136 4.94 -13.55 5.54
C LEU A 136 4.14 -12.25 5.36
N ARG A 137 3.58 -11.70 6.44
CA ARG A 137 2.94 -10.38 6.44
C ARG A 137 3.92 -9.29 6.05
N GLU A 138 5.14 -9.34 6.57
CA GLU A 138 6.16 -8.35 6.23
C GLU A 138 6.58 -8.38 4.76
N ILE A 139 6.63 -9.57 4.17
CA ILE A 139 6.97 -9.72 2.75
C ILE A 139 5.81 -9.23 1.87
N SER A 140 4.59 -9.67 2.17
CA SER A 140 3.41 -9.39 1.35
C SER A 140 3.15 -7.88 1.21
N SER A 141 2.66 -7.47 0.05
CA SER A 141 2.00 -6.17 -0.09
C SER A 141 0.68 -6.18 0.70
N ASP A 142 0.06 -5.02 0.88
CA ASP A 142 -1.27 -4.88 1.48
C ASP A 142 -2.34 -4.76 0.38
N PRO A 143 -3.65 -4.69 0.69
CA PRO A 143 -4.22 -5.16 1.94
C PRO A 143 -3.93 -6.65 2.10
N LYS A 144 -3.64 -7.09 3.33
CA LYS A 144 -3.16 -8.46 3.58
C LYS A 144 -4.14 -9.51 3.05
N ARG A 145 -5.44 -9.27 3.17
CA ARG A 145 -6.50 -10.10 2.56
C ARG A 145 -6.32 -10.44 1.08
N ASP A 146 -5.69 -9.56 0.31
CA ASP A 146 -5.55 -9.69 -1.14
C ASP A 146 -4.21 -10.28 -1.58
N PHE A 147 -3.16 -10.06 -0.79
CA PHE A 147 -1.77 -10.38 -1.15
C PHE A 147 -1.14 -11.47 -0.28
N LEU A 148 -1.76 -11.85 0.85
CA LEU A 148 -1.29 -12.92 1.72
C LEU A 148 -2.34 -14.02 1.83
N HIS A 149 -1.96 -15.22 1.43
CA HIS A 149 -2.78 -16.42 1.60
C HIS A 149 -2.03 -17.45 2.44
N GLN A 150 -2.67 -17.96 3.48
CA GLN A 150 -2.21 -19.15 4.21
C GLN A 150 -3.18 -20.29 3.97
N ILE A 151 -2.66 -21.43 3.56
CA ILE A 151 -3.42 -22.68 3.40
C ILE A 151 -2.80 -23.78 4.26
N ASP A 152 -3.57 -24.79 4.66
CA ASP A 152 -3.05 -25.86 5.51
C ASP A 152 -2.29 -26.93 4.69
N PHE A 153 -2.72 -27.18 3.44
CA PHE A 153 -2.21 -28.28 2.63
C PHE A 153 -1.95 -27.90 1.16
N PHE A 154 -0.91 -28.47 0.54
CA PHE A 154 -0.56 -28.21 -0.87
C PHE A 154 -1.70 -28.43 -1.87
N ARG A 155 -2.64 -29.33 -1.58
CA ARG A 155 -3.82 -29.61 -2.42
C ARG A 155 -4.77 -28.42 -2.57
N GLU A 156 -4.75 -27.48 -1.62
CA GLU A 156 -5.58 -26.27 -1.62
C GLU A 156 -4.99 -25.16 -2.49
N LEU A 157 -3.76 -25.31 -3.01
CA LEU A 157 -3.17 -24.34 -3.94
C LEU A 157 -4.07 -24.09 -5.16
N ARG A 158 -4.81 -25.11 -5.60
CA ARG A 158 -5.77 -24.99 -6.71
C ARG A 158 -6.89 -23.99 -6.44
N ASP A 159 -7.27 -23.81 -5.17
CA ASP A 159 -8.37 -22.94 -4.75
C ASP A 159 -7.91 -21.47 -4.75
N LEU A 160 -6.60 -21.21 -4.76
CA LEU A 160 -6.02 -19.87 -4.81
C LEU A 160 -5.93 -19.29 -6.24
N LYS A 161 -6.18 -20.08 -7.28
CA LYS A 161 -6.07 -19.59 -8.68
C LYS A 161 -6.90 -18.33 -8.89
N GLN A 162 -8.19 -18.39 -8.60
CA GLN A 162 -9.13 -17.28 -8.85
C GLN A 162 -8.79 -16.01 -8.05
N PRO A 163 -8.63 -16.06 -6.71
CA PRO A 163 -8.29 -14.85 -5.96
C PRO A 163 -6.94 -14.25 -6.39
N LEU A 164 -5.91 -15.07 -6.63
CA LEU A 164 -4.61 -14.58 -7.09
C LEU A 164 -4.70 -13.95 -8.49
N SER A 165 -5.30 -14.63 -9.48
CA SER A 165 -5.47 -14.06 -10.83
C SER A 165 -6.23 -12.73 -10.80
N SER A 166 -7.34 -12.67 -10.06
CA SER A 166 -8.15 -11.46 -9.92
C SER A 166 -7.36 -10.32 -9.26
N ASN A 167 -6.66 -10.58 -8.16
CA ASN A 167 -5.95 -9.54 -7.43
C ASN A 167 -4.69 -9.08 -8.16
N MET A 168 -3.95 -9.98 -8.82
CA MET A 168 -2.83 -9.62 -9.69
C MET A 168 -3.27 -8.71 -10.84
N ALA A 169 -4.45 -8.94 -11.43
CA ALA A 169 -4.98 -8.11 -12.51
C ALA A 169 -5.38 -6.69 -12.04
N LYS A 170 -5.63 -6.48 -10.75
CA LYS A 170 -5.92 -5.16 -10.16
C LYS A 170 -4.66 -4.33 -9.95
N VAL A 171 -3.49 -4.96 -9.86
CA VAL A 171 -2.22 -4.27 -9.62
C VAL A 171 -1.97 -3.26 -10.75
N LYS A 172 -1.74 -2.01 -10.37
CA LYS A 172 -1.46 -0.91 -11.30
C LYS A 172 0.03 -0.65 -11.41
N LEU A 173 0.43 -0.09 -12.55
CA LEU A 173 1.79 0.41 -12.75
C LEU A 173 1.94 1.70 -11.94
N TYR A 174 2.97 1.76 -11.10
CA TYR A 174 3.42 3.01 -10.51
C TYR A 174 4.59 3.51 -11.34
N ARG A 175 4.35 4.53 -12.17
CA ARG A 175 5.46 5.19 -12.87
C ARG A 175 6.32 5.90 -11.83
N ASN A 176 7.56 5.41 -11.66
CA ASN A 176 8.66 5.96 -10.86
C ASN A 176 8.32 7.32 -10.28
N ASP A 177 8.01 7.30 -8.97
CA ASP A 177 7.38 8.40 -8.28
C ASP A 177 8.17 9.71 -8.54
N LYS A 178 7.47 10.74 -9.00
CA LYS A 178 8.06 12.02 -9.42
C LYS A 178 8.06 13.06 -8.31
N GLY A 179 7.75 12.64 -7.08
CA GLY A 179 7.58 13.54 -5.96
C GLY A 179 8.92 14.00 -5.40
N THR A 180 8.90 15.10 -4.68
CA THR A 180 10.04 15.63 -3.92
C THR A 180 9.95 15.29 -2.43
N CYS A 181 8.85 14.67 -2.00
CA CYS A 181 8.48 14.46 -0.61
C CYS A 181 8.20 12.99 -0.28
N GLY A 182 8.89 12.49 0.75
CA GLY A 182 8.76 11.14 1.28
C GLY A 182 9.61 10.12 0.57
N GLU A 183 10.92 10.31 0.53
CA GLU A 183 11.86 9.32 0.00
C GLU A 183 12.29 8.36 1.11
N ASN A 184 12.03 7.06 0.96
CA ASN A 184 12.36 5.98 1.91
C ASN A 184 11.53 5.94 3.21
N ASP A 185 10.40 6.64 3.26
CA ASP A 185 9.59 6.74 4.46
C ASP A 185 8.21 6.13 4.32
N MET A 186 7.94 5.14 5.14
CA MET A 186 6.61 4.55 5.21
C MET A 186 5.66 5.49 5.94
N VAL A 187 4.80 6.18 5.19
CA VAL A 187 3.80 7.09 5.75
C VAL A 187 2.44 6.81 5.16
N ASP A 188 1.47 6.60 6.04
CA ASP A 188 0.06 6.42 5.71
C ASP A 188 -0.71 7.64 6.21
N THR A 189 -1.25 8.42 5.28
CA THR A 189 -1.89 9.71 5.57
C THR A 189 -3.35 9.69 5.20
N LEU A 190 -4.22 10.05 6.15
CA LEU A 190 -5.63 10.29 5.91
C LEU A 190 -5.92 11.78 5.95
N PHE A 191 -6.46 12.32 4.86
CA PHE A 191 -7.04 13.65 4.84
C PHE A 191 -8.50 13.57 5.27
N VAL A 192 -8.85 14.32 6.32
CA VAL A 192 -10.18 14.33 6.92
C VAL A 192 -10.75 15.74 6.81
N TYR A 193 -11.90 15.87 6.15
CA TYR A 193 -12.59 17.14 6.04
C TYR A 193 -14.09 16.93 5.83
N ASP A 194 -14.89 17.83 6.41
CA ASP A 194 -16.34 17.81 6.31
C ASP A 194 -16.77 18.64 5.10
N GLU A 195 -17.21 17.99 4.02
CA GLU A 195 -17.62 18.67 2.79
C GLU A 195 -18.78 19.65 3.00
N PHE A 196 -19.71 19.33 3.91
CA PHE A 196 -20.87 20.17 4.20
C PHE A 196 -20.47 21.44 4.96
N ALA A 197 -19.62 21.30 5.98
CA ALA A 197 -19.11 22.44 6.73
C ALA A 197 -18.23 23.35 5.85
N LEU A 198 -17.47 22.77 4.92
CA LEU A 198 -16.60 23.51 4.00
C LEU A 198 -17.39 24.33 2.96
N GLY A 199 -18.47 23.77 2.42
CA GLY A 199 -19.22 24.34 1.30
C GLY A 199 -18.52 24.11 -0.05
N ALA A 200 -19.32 24.03 -1.12
CA ALA A 200 -18.89 23.53 -2.43
C ALA A 200 -17.61 24.21 -2.98
N SER A 201 -17.54 25.54 -2.97
CA SER A 201 -16.39 26.27 -3.50
C SER A 201 -15.09 25.96 -2.75
N THR A 202 -15.16 25.81 -1.43
CA THR A 202 -13.99 25.49 -0.60
C THR A 202 -13.61 24.02 -0.75
N VAL A 203 -14.58 23.12 -0.89
CA VAL A 203 -14.33 21.71 -1.21
C VAL A 203 -13.57 21.57 -2.53
N ASP A 204 -13.98 22.30 -3.57
CA ASP A 204 -13.28 22.29 -4.87
C ASP A 204 -11.83 22.78 -4.72
N ALA A 205 -11.61 23.82 -3.92
CA ALA A 205 -10.27 24.33 -3.63
C ALA A 205 -9.43 23.32 -2.82
N VAL A 206 -10.02 22.64 -1.85
CA VAL A 206 -9.36 21.56 -1.09
C VAL A 206 -9.00 20.39 -2.00
N ARG A 207 -9.91 19.94 -2.88
CA ARG A 207 -9.63 18.89 -3.87
C ARG A 207 -8.48 19.29 -4.79
N LYS A 208 -8.49 20.53 -5.30
CA LYS A 208 -7.38 21.05 -6.10
C LYS A 208 -6.06 21.06 -5.31
N PHE A 209 -6.09 21.49 -4.05
CA PHE A 209 -4.92 21.43 -3.17
C PHE A 209 -4.40 19.99 -3.01
N LEU A 210 -5.25 19.03 -2.64
CA LEU A 210 -4.86 17.62 -2.49
C LEU A 210 -4.31 17.03 -3.79
N SER A 211 -4.90 17.39 -4.93
CA SER A 211 -4.41 17.04 -6.27
C SER A 211 -2.98 17.55 -6.49
N THR A 212 -2.69 18.80 -6.14
CA THR A 212 -1.34 19.37 -6.26
C THR A 212 -0.34 18.77 -5.26
N ILE A 213 -0.78 18.40 -4.06
CA ILE A 213 0.08 17.73 -3.06
C ILE A 213 0.48 16.34 -3.55
N ALA A 214 -0.43 15.60 -4.18
CA ALA A 214 -0.13 14.30 -4.75
C ALA A 214 0.94 14.37 -5.86
N ASP A 215 1.09 15.50 -6.57
CA ASP A 215 2.16 15.71 -7.54
C ASP A 215 3.55 15.73 -6.87
N ASP A 216 3.67 16.30 -5.67
CA ASP A 216 4.94 16.43 -4.95
C ASP A 216 5.24 15.24 -4.03
N MET A 217 4.28 14.34 -3.80
CA MET A 217 4.47 13.15 -2.98
C MET A 217 4.98 11.95 -3.77
N ARG A 218 5.93 11.25 -3.15
CA ARG A 218 6.56 10.02 -3.66
C ARG A 218 5.68 8.78 -3.43
N MET A 219 4.50 8.77 -4.08
CA MET A 219 3.47 7.74 -3.89
C MET A 219 3.83 6.43 -4.59
N ASN A 220 4.07 5.38 -3.80
CA ASN A 220 4.27 4.01 -4.27
C ASN A 220 3.86 3.00 -3.17
N PRO A 221 3.75 1.70 -3.48
CA PRO A 221 3.21 0.69 -2.56
C PRO A 221 4.00 0.55 -1.26
N GLY A 222 5.31 0.82 -1.29
CA GLY A 222 6.22 0.70 -0.16
C GLY A 222 6.51 2.01 0.57
N ASN A 223 5.96 3.15 0.16
CA ASN A 223 6.44 4.47 0.59
C ASN A 223 5.34 5.41 1.12
N VAL A 224 4.73 6.25 0.30
CA VAL A 224 3.63 7.15 0.74
C VAL A 224 2.27 6.61 0.27
N ARG A 225 1.32 6.48 1.21
CA ARG A 225 -0.10 6.18 0.92
C ARG A 225 -0.99 7.30 1.42
N LEU A 226 -1.93 7.70 0.57
CA LEU A 226 -2.90 8.75 0.86
C LEU A 226 -4.30 8.16 0.82
N GLY A 227 -5.08 8.44 1.85
CA GLY A 227 -6.50 8.16 1.91
C GLY A 227 -7.30 9.42 2.20
N ILE A 228 -8.60 9.36 1.94
CA ILE A 228 -9.51 10.49 2.14
C ILE A 228 -10.71 9.99 2.93
N VAL A 229 -11.05 10.71 3.99
CA VAL A 229 -12.27 10.50 4.77
C VAL A 229 -13.05 11.81 4.77
N SER A 230 -13.91 11.97 3.76
CA SER A 230 -14.75 13.15 3.61
C SER A 230 -16.24 12.83 3.39
N LYS A 231 -16.57 11.57 3.06
CA LYS A 231 -17.92 11.13 2.63
C LYS A 231 -18.46 10.00 3.50
N THR A 232 -19.79 9.89 3.62
CA THR A 232 -20.44 8.84 4.45
C THR A 232 -21.69 8.18 3.86
N SER A 233 -21.97 8.30 2.57
CA SER A 233 -23.12 7.59 1.98
C SER A 233 -22.72 6.22 1.41
N PRO A 234 -23.64 5.23 1.36
CA PRO A 234 -23.42 3.97 0.68
C PRO A 234 -23.39 4.21 -0.85
N GLY A 235 -22.20 4.50 -1.38
CA GLY A 235 -21.98 4.76 -2.80
C GLY A 235 -20.82 5.72 -3.09
N GLY A 236 -20.48 6.59 -2.15
CA GLY A 236 -19.24 7.38 -2.21
C GLY A 236 -18.03 6.52 -1.86
N HIS A 237 -17.08 6.36 -2.79
CA HIS A 237 -15.83 5.68 -2.49
C HIS A 237 -14.82 6.68 -1.90
N ASN A 238 -14.75 6.75 -0.58
CA ASN A 238 -13.57 7.27 0.12
C ASN A 238 -12.36 6.42 -0.28
N ILE A 239 -11.21 7.06 -0.47
CA ILE A 239 -9.97 6.34 -0.80
C ILE A 239 -9.43 5.72 0.49
N GLN A 240 -9.45 4.39 0.56
CA GLN A 240 -8.80 3.64 1.64
C GLN A 240 -7.29 3.55 1.38
N LEU A 241 -6.51 3.34 2.43
CA LEU A 241 -5.05 3.18 2.28
C LEU A 241 -4.68 1.96 1.43
N GLY A 242 -5.53 0.93 1.45
CA GLY A 242 -5.37 -0.32 0.70
C GLY A 242 -5.90 -0.28 -0.72
N ASP A 243 -6.50 0.82 -1.18
CA ASP A 243 -7.05 0.89 -2.55
C ASP A 243 -5.97 1.06 -3.62
N TYR A 244 -4.69 1.24 -3.23
CA TYR A 244 -3.56 1.41 -4.15
C TYR A 244 -3.93 2.20 -5.39
N VAL A 245 -4.22 3.48 -5.16
CA VAL A 245 -4.53 4.39 -6.25
C VAL A 245 -3.23 5.00 -6.77
N THR A 246 -3.09 5.04 -8.09
CA THR A 246 -2.09 5.88 -8.74
C THR A 246 -2.37 7.36 -8.45
N ARG A 247 -1.40 8.25 -8.66
CA ARG A 247 -1.60 9.70 -8.49
C ARG A 247 -2.80 10.20 -9.32
N GLU A 248 -2.95 9.68 -10.52
CA GLU A 248 -4.00 10.01 -11.47
C GLU A 248 -5.37 9.48 -11.01
N GLU A 249 -5.44 8.25 -10.49
CA GLU A 249 -6.67 7.69 -9.90
C GLU A 249 -7.05 8.41 -8.60
N PHE A 250 -6.07 8.76 -7.76
CA PHE A 250 -6.30 9.59 -6.57
C PHE A 250 -6.94 10.92 -6.96
N LYS A 251 -6.44 11.56 -8.02
CA LYS A 251 -7.01 12.80 -8.55
C LYS A 251 -8.44 12.63 -9.07
N GLN A 252 -8.73 11.54 -9.78
CA GLN A 252 -10.09 11.26 -10.29
C GLN A 252 -11.09 10.98 -9.16
N ALA A 253 -10.67 10.33 -8.08
CA ALA A 253 -11.54 10.02 -6.94
C ALA A 253 -11.95 11.27 -6.13
N LEU A 254 -11.26 12.40 -6.32
CA LEU A 254 -11.65 13.68 -5.71
C LEU A 254 -12.99 14.21 -6.25
N ASP A 255 -13.38 13.89 -7.49
CA ASP A 255 -14.44 14.59 -8.22
C ASP A 255 -15.88 14.08 -7.97
N GLN A 256 -16.12 13.26 -6.93
CA GLN A 256 -17.45 12.70 -6.62
C GLN A 256 -18.14 13.44 -5.47
N GLU A 257 -19.33 14.00 -5.69
CA GLU A 257 -20.10 14.78 -4.70
C GLU A 257 -21.08 13.92 -3.87
N ASP A 258 -21.19 14.18 -2.55
CA ASP A 258 -22.39 13.86 -1.75
C ASP A 258 -22.39 14.51 -0.34
N ASN A 259 -23.54 14.55 0.33
CA ASN A 259 -23.74 15.03 1.70
C ASN A 259 -23.29 14.03 2.77
N GLY A 260 -22.60 14.51 3.80
CA GLY A 260 -22.03 13.71 4.90
C GLY A 260 -22.35 14.25 6.31
N PRO A 261 -21.89 13.58 7.38
CA PRO A 261 -22.16 13.87 8.77
C PRO A 261 -21.03 14.71 9.39
N GLY A 262 -21.24 15.21 10.60
CA GLY A 262 -20.26 16.08 11.25
C GLY A 262 -18.88 15.45 11.48
N LEU A 263 -17.88 16.32 11.58
CA LEU A 263 -16.46 16.02 11.81
C LEU A 263 -16.14 14.92 12.86
N PRO A 264 -16.82 14.81 14.03
CA PRO A 264 -16.54 13.75 14.99
C PRO A 264 -16.67 12.33 14.41
N HIS A 265 -17.67 12.11 13.55
CA HIS A 265 -17.89 10.80 12.94
C HIS A 265 -16.79 10.44 11.93
N LEU A 266 -16.37 11.41 11.12
CA LEU A 266 -15.28 11.23 10.15
C LEU A 266 -13.96 10.88 10.87
N LEU A 267 -13.66 11.56 11.97
CA LEU A 267 -12.47 11.27 12.79
C LEU A 267 -12.52 9.89 13.43
N ARG A 268 -13.69 9.44 13.88
CA ARG A 268 -13.88 8.06 14.37
C ARG A 268 -13.52 7.05 13.28
N ILE A 269 -14.09 7.18 12.08
CA ILE A 269 -13.81 6.26 10.96
C ILE A 269 -12.32 6.29 10.58
N ALA A 270 -11.75 7.48 10.43
CA ALA A 270 -10.34 7.65 10.07
C ALA A 270 -9.42 6.92 11.07
N GLN A 271 -9.65 7.09 12.37
CA GLN A 271 -8.79 6.49 13.39
C GLN A 271 -9.10 5.00 13.64
N GLU A 272 -10.35 4.55 13.50
CA GLU A 272 -10.80 3.21 13.93
C GLU A 272 -10.80 2.19 12.81
N GLU A 273 -11.08 2.62 11.58
CA GLU A 273 -11.35 1.70 10.47
C GLU A 273 -10.27 1.84 9.38
N TYR A 274 -9.80 3.04 9.07
CA TYR A 274 -8.92 3.27 7.92
C TYR A 274 -7.45 2.99 8.22
N PHE A 275 -7.03 3.02 9.49
CA PHE A 275 -5.71 2.56 9.92
C PHE A 275 -5.67 1.08 10.32
N ASP A 276 -6.64 0.29 9.88
CA ASP A 276 -6.62 -1.16 10.01
C ASP A 276 -5.73 -1.79 8.92
N THR A 277 -4.93 -2.79 9.29
CA THR A 277 -4.03 -3.48 8.34
C THR A 277 -4.78 -4.20 7.23
N GLU A 278 -6.03 -4.63 7.47
CA GLU A 278 -6.92 -5.22 6.47
C GLU A 278 -7.49 -4.17 5.50
N ILE A 279 -7.49 -2.90 5.90
CA ILE A 279 -7.89 -1.73 5.08
C ILE A 279 -6.65 -1.03 4.47
N GLY A 280 -5.47 -1.62 4.65
CA GLY A 280 -4.23 -1.26 3.96
C GLY A 280 -3.31 -0.34 4.72
N HIS A 281 -3.46 -0.21 6.03
CA HIS A 281 -2.41 0.40 6.84
C HIS A 281 -1.20 -0.53 6.99
N ARG A 282 0.01 0.02 6.86
CA ARG A 282 1.27 -0.70 7.08
C ARG A 282 1.70 -0.59 8.54
N ILE A 283 1.99 -1.72 9.17
CA ILE A 283 2.32 -1.79 10.60
C ILE A 283 3.50 -0.89 11.00
N ASP A 284 4.50 -0.75 10.13
CA ASP A 284 5.69 0.08 10.35
C ASP A 284 5.60 1.46 9.71
N ALA A 285 4.46 1.82 9.11
CA ALA A 285 4.26 3.17 8.61
C ALA A 285 3.84 4.12 9.73
N ARG A 286 4.37 5.34 9.68
CA ARG A 286 3.83 6.45 10.48
C ARG A 286 2.39 6.71 10.06
N LYS A 287 1.50 6.79 11.03
CA LYS A 287 0.09 7.10 10.84
C LYS A 287 -0.12 8.60 10.95
N ARG A 288 -0.70 9.22 9.93
CA ARG A 288 -0.97 10.66 9.92
C ARG A 288 -2.42 10.97 9.62
N ILE A 289 -3.02 11.85 10.41
CA ILE A 289 -4.31 12.46 10.09
C ILE A 289 -4.07 13.94 9.83
N VAL A 290 -4.55 14.42 8.68
CA VAL A 290 -4.57 15.84 8.34
C VAL A 290 -6.03 16.30 8.34
N VAL A 291 -6.41 17.12 9.32
CA VAL A 291 -7.77 17.66 9.43
C VAL A 291 -7.83 19.03 8.75
N ILE A 292 -8.76 19.25 7.83
CA ILE A 292 -8.94 20.55 7.14
C ILE A 292 -10.22 21.23 7.64
N LEU A 293 -10.11 22.47 8.10
CA LEU A 293 -11.19 23.23 8.74
C LEU A 293 -11.34 24.65 8.14
N ASN A 294 -12.54 25.01 7.66
CA ASN A 294 -12.85 26.39 7.24
C ASN A 294 -13.47 27.28 8.33
N SER A 295 -13.90 26.67 9.43
CA SER A 295 -14.64 27.35 10.49
C SER A 295 -14.26 26.81 11.87
N PRO A 296 -14.52 27.59 12.94
CA PRO A 296 -14.50 27.10 14.30
C PRO A 296 -15.26 25.78 14.47
N ILE A 297 -14.71 24.84 15.23
CA ILE A 297 -15.43 23.61 15.59
C ILE A 297 -16.66 23.99 16.41
N ASN A 298 -17.80 23.40 16.07
CA ASN A 298 -19.05 23.62 16.79
C ASN A 298 -18.87 23.21 18.27
N PRO A 299 -19.22 24.05 19.26
CA PRO A 299 -19.10 23.71 20.68
C PRO A 299 -19.79 22.39 21.07
N LYS A 300 -20.85 21.98 20.36
CA LYS A 300 -21.52 20.69 20.57
C LYS A 300 -20.69 19.49 20.10
N GLU A 301 -19.78 19.69 19.16
CA GLU A 301 -18.91 18.66 18.57
C GLU A 301 -17.52 18.65 19.20
N GLU A 302 -17.12 19.73 19.86
CA GLU A 302 -15.80 19.95 20.44
C GLU A 302 -15.33 18.78 21.30
N LEU A 303 -16.20 18.27 22.17
CA LEU A 303 -15.89 17.14 23.04
C LEU A 303 -15.59 15.86 22.23
N GLY A 304 -16.38 15.61 21.17
CA GLY A 304 -16.18 14.47 20.29
C GLY A 304 -14.88 14.56 19.50
N VAL A 305 -14.57 15.75 18.95
CA VAL A 305 -13.30 15.99 18.25
C VAL A 305 -12.11 15.81 19.18
N LYS A 306 -12.15 16.42 20.37
CA LYS A 306 -11.13 16.24 21.41
C LYS A 306 -10.94 14.77 21.75
N HIS A 307 -12.03 14.05 21.97
CA HIS A 307 -12.01 12.63 22.31
C HIS A 307 -11.33 11.79 21.23
N HIS A 308 -11.72 11.94 19.97
CA HIS A 308 -11.15 11.16 18.87
C HIS A 308 -9.69 11.53 18.60
N LEU A 309 -9.33 12.81 18.53
CA LEU A 309 -7.93 13.21 18.31
C LEU A 309 -7.02 12.85 19.49
N PHE A 310 -7.51 12.90 20.73
CA PHE A 310 -6.76 12.42 21.89
C PHE A 310 -6.46 10.92 21.79
N ARG A 311 -7.46 10.10 21.43
CA ARG A 311 -7.29 8.65 21.24
C ARG A 311 -6.32 8.35 20.10
N ALA A 312 -6.45 9.04 18.98
CA ALA A 312 -5.56 8.91 17.83
C ALA A 312 -4.10 9.12 18.25
N LYS A 313 -3.81 10.22 18.93
CA LYS A 313 -2.45 10.55 19.41
C LYS A 313 -1.94 9.59 20.47
N MET A 314 -2.70 9.39 21.55
CA MET A 314 -2.20 8.75 22.77
C MET A 314 -2.32 7.22 22.77
N LEU A 315 -3.31 6.67 22.06
CA LEU A 315 -3.58 5.22 22.07
C LEU A 315 -3.18 4.53 20.78
N LYS A 316 -3.10 5.28 19.66
CA LYS A 316 -2.82 4.71 18.34
C LYS A 316 -1.54 5.25 17.69
N ALA A 317 -0.81 6.12 18.40
CA ALA A 317 0.40 6.77 17.91
C ALA A 317 0.21 7.43 16.53
N ILE A 318 -0.94 8.06 16.32
CA ILE A 318 -1.27 8.80 15.10
C ILE A 318 -0.82 10.24 15.26
N GLU A 319 0.01 10.73 14.34
CA GLU A 319 0.37 12.14 14.24
C GLU A 319 -0.79 12.94 13.64
N VAL A 320 -1.21 13.99 14.34
CA VAL A 320 -2.34 14.83 13.94
C VAL A 320 -1.82 16.19 13.48
N PHE A 321 -2.17 16.54 12.25
CA PHE A 321 -1.96 17.83 11.61
C PHE A 321 -3.31 18.52 11.39
N ILE A 322 -3.33 19.85 11.48
CA ILE A 322 -4.53 20.65 11.27
C ILE A 322 -4.22 21.76 10.28
N ILE A 323 -4.98 21.82 9.18
CA ILE A 323 -4.99 22.94 8.25
C ILE A 323 -6.24 23.77 8.55
N ARG A 324 -6.04 24.97 9.09
CA ARG A 324 -7.10 25.96 9.35
C ARG A 324 -7.11 26.99 8.23
N LEU A 325 -8.24 27.10 7.53
CA LEU A 325 -8.43 28.06 6.43
C LEU A 325 -8.78 29.46 6.94
N GLY A 326 -7.83 30.39 6.90
CA GLY A 326 -7.96 31.72 7.52
C GLY A 326 -7.39 31.80 8.96
N SER A 327 -7.40 32.99 9.54
CA SER A 327 -6.62 33.31 10.76
C SER A 327 -7.40 33.32 12.08
N ASP A 328 -8.73 33.26 12.02
CA ASP A 328 -9.58 33.74 13.11
C ASP A 328 -10.07 32.59 14.01
N TYR A 329 -9.13 31.86 14.60
CA TYR A 329 -9.45 30.79 15.54
C TYR A 329 -8.41 30.63 16.62
N ASP A 330 -8.83 30.07 17.76
CA ASP A 330 -8.01 29.93 18.96
C ASP A 330 -6.79 29.03 18.69
N LYS A 331 -5.61 29.63 18.74
CA LYS A 331 -4.32 28.98 18.50
C LYS A 331 -3.97 27.94 19.54
N ASP A 332 -4.30 28.20 20.80
CA ASP A 332 -4.02 27.28 21.90
C ASP A 332 -4.96 26.09 21.82
N PHE A 333 -6.24 26.34 21.50
CA PHE A 333 -7.21 25.28 21.27
C PHE A 333 -6.76 24.32 20.16
N LEU A 334 -6.46 24.82 18.96
CA LEU A 334 -6.00 23.95 17.86
C LEU A 334 -4.63 23.33 18.13
N GLY A 335 -3.72 24.04 18.78
CA GLY A 335 -2.41 23.52 19.17
C GLY A 335 -2.52 22.32 20.10
N ASN A 336 -3.52 22.30 20.98
CA ASN A 336 -3.81 21.16 21.86
C ASN A 336 -4.48 19.97 21.14
N LEU A 337 -5.20 20.23 20.03
CA LEU A 337 -5.79 19.18 19.21
C LEU A 337 -4.74 18.48 18.34
N ALA A 338 -3.84 19.24 17.72
CA ALA A 338 -2.74 18.70 16.92
C ALA A 338 -1.70 17.93 17.79
N SER A 339 -0.80 17.18 17.16
CA SER A 339 0.25 16.47 17.91
C SER A 339 1.27 17.42 18.52
N THR A 340 1.59 18.50 17.82
CA THR A 340 2.38 19.62 18.34
C THR A 340 1.73 20.93 17.87
N PRO A 341 1.94 22.06 18.58
CA PRO A 341 1.47 23.36 18.10
C PRO A 341 2.00 23.74 16.71
N GLN A 342 3.18 23.22 16.31
CA GLN A 342 3.76 23.42 14.99
C GLN A 342 3.02 22.66 13.88
N HIS A 343 2.25 21.63 14.22
CA HIS A 343 1.44 20.87 13.26
C HIS A 343 0.11 21.56 12.91
N VAL A 344 -0.10 22.81 13.36
CA VAL A 344 -1.23 23.64 12.95
C VAL A 344 -0.78 24.66 11.92
N LEU A 345 -1.35 24.58 10.72
CA LEU A 345 -1.12 25.52 9.63
C LEU A 345 -2.34 26.42 9.45
N TYR A 346 -2.15 27.74 9.62
CA TYR A 346 -3.14 28.76 9.30
C TYR A 346 -2.80 29.35 7.94
N VAL A 347 -3.69 29.20 6.96
CA VAL A 347 -3.39 29.59 5.58
C VAL A 347 -4.67 29.76 4.75
N ASP A 348 -4.60 30.48 3.65
CA ASP A 348 -5.62 30.40 2.60
C ASP A 348 -5.38 29.14 1.75
N ILE A 349 -6.42 28.42 1.37
CA ILE A 349 -6.27 27.11 0.73
C ILE A 349 -5.47 27.20 -0.59
N GLU A 350 -5.58 28.31 -1.31
CA GLU A 350 -4.88 28.59 -2.56
C GLU A 350 -3.36 28.76 -2.35
N GLN A 351 -2.92 29.07 -1.13
CA GLN A 351 -1.52 29.27 -0.75
C GLN A 351 -0.99 28.15 0.15
N ALA A 352 -1.83 27.14 0.46
CA ALA A 352 -1.53 26.11 1.45
C ALA A 352 -0.39 25.15 1.03
N LYS A 353 -0.14 25.00 -0.27
CA LYS A 353 0.77 23.99 -0.83
C LYS A 353 2.17 24.03 -0.21
N GLU A 354 2.90 25.13 -0.41
CA GLU A 354 4.31 25.23 0.01
C GLU A 354 4.48 25.17 1.53
N PRO A 355 3.68 25.89 2.35
CA PRO A 355 3.75 25.76 3.80
C PRO A 355 3.41 24.36 4.29
N PHE A 356 2.43 23.70 3.67
CA PHE A 356 2.07 22.32 4.02
C PHE A 356 3.19 21.36 3.68
N LEU A 357 3.77 21.39 2.47
CA LEU A 357 4.89 20.51 2.12
C LEU A 357 6.10 20.75 3.03
N LYS A 358 6.41 22.00 3.36
CA LYS A 358 7.52 22.31 4.28
C LYS A 358 7.32 21.76 5.69
N LEU A 359 6.09 21.76 6.18
CA LEU A 359 5.71 21.15 7.46
C LEU A 359 5.74 19.62 7.33
N PHE A 360 4.97 19.10 6.39
CA PHE A 360 4.66 17.70 6.26
C PHE A 360 5.86 16.86 5.83
N CYS A 361 6.70 17.34 4.90
CA CYS A 361 7.82 16.62 4.31
C CYS A 361 9.11 16.73 5.11
N LYS A 362 9.25 17.70 6.02
CA LYS A 362 10.39 17.75 6.96
C LYS A 362 10.32 16.66 8.01
N ASP A 363 9.09 16.30 8.36
CA ASP A 363 8.81 15.26 9.30
C ASP A 363 8.69 13.91 8.62
N ILE A 364 8.83 13.82 7.29
CA ILE A 364 8.98 12.54 6.60
C ILE A 364 10.46 12.24 6.61
#